data_AF-A0AAV7NK52-F1
#
_entry.id   AF-A0AAV7NK52-F1
#
_cell.length_a   1.000
_cell.length_b   1.000
_cell.length_c   1.000
_cell.angle_alpha   90.00
_cell.angle_beta   90.00
_cell.angle_gamma   90.00
#
_symmetry.space_group_name_H-M   'P 1'
#
loop_
_entity.id
_entity.type
_entity.pdbx_description
1 polymer ?
#
loop_
_entity_poly.entity_id
_entity_poly.type
_entity_poly.pdbx_seq_one_letter_code
_entity_poly.pdbx_strand_id
1 'polypeptide(L)'
;MSRQQLTHPANGFIQDDKVTFQVWIQAEVPHGVAWDSKKHTGYVGLKNQGATCYMNSLLQTLFFTNELRHAVYMMPTEDDDPAKSIPLALQEVFYDLQHSDKPVALLMLPPLPPPSALAPQTSYLFPPDSG
;
A
#
# COMPACT_ATOMS: atom_id res chain seq x y z
N MET A 1 -19.20 11.75 34.98
CA MET A 1 -18.85 12.71 36.05
C MET A 1 -19.91 13.79 36.09
N SER A 2 -20.39 14.15 37.29
CA SER A 2 -21.34 15.27 37.44
C SER A 2 -20.61 16.59 37.69
N ARG A 3 -21.25 17.71 37.36
CA ARG A 3 -20.71 19.06 37.58
C ARG A 3 -20.29 19.27 39.04
N GLN A 4 -21.09 18.78 39.99
CA GLN A 4 -20.80 18.90 41.43
C GLN A 4 -19.52 18.15 41.83
N GLN A 5 -19.19 17.04 41.18
CA GLN A 5 -17.96 16.28 41.45
C GLN A 5 -16.72 16.99 40.89
N LEU A 6 -16.85 17.64 39.74
CA LEU A 6 -15.76 18.36 39.08
C LEU A 6 -15.39 19.66 39.80
N THR A 7 -16.36 20.32 40.43
CA THR A 7 -16.17 21.62 41.09
C THR A 7 -15.89 21.52 42.59
N HIS A 8 -15.90 20.32 43.18
CA HIS A 8 -15.62 20.16 44.61
C HIS A 8 -14.10 20.26 44.87
N PRO A 9 -13.63 21.23 45.68
CA PRO A 9 -12.19 21.44 45.93
C PRO A 9 -11.48 20.22 46.52
N ALA A 10 -12.21 19.39 47.27
CA ALA A 10 -11.69 18.17 47.89
C ALA A 10 -11.37 17.04 46.90
N ASN A 11 -11.91 17.10 45.67
CA ASN A 11 -11.77 16.02 44.69
C ASN A 11 -10.52 16.19 43.80
N GLY A 12 -9.82 17.33 43.88
CA GLY A 12 -8.57 17.58 43.14
C GLY A 12 -8.71 17.76 41.62
N PHE A 13 -9.93 17.74 41.07
CA PHE A 13 -10.18 17.89 39.63
C PHE A 13 -10.11 19.35 39.13
N ILE A 14 -10.25 20.32 40.04
CA ILE A 14 -10.17 21.75 39.74
C ILE A 14 -9.06 22.37 40.60
N GLN A 15 -8.14 23.08 39.95
CA GLN A 15 -7.06 23.82 40.60
C GLN A 15 -7.00 25.21 39.97
N ASP A 16 -7.04 26.27 40.78
CA ASP A 16 -7.07 27.67 40.32
C ASP A 16 -8.16 27.97 39.27
N ASP A 17 -9.37 27.44 39.50
CA ASP A 17 -10.53 27.55 38.58
C ASP A 17 -10.28 26.96 37.18
N LYS A 18 -9.29 26.06 37.05
CA LYS A 18 -8.94 25.36 35.82
C LYS A 18 -9.11 23.86 35.98
N VAL A 19 -9.60 23.22 34.92
CA VAL A 19 -9.71 21.77 34.79
C VAL A 19 -8.87 21.34 33.59
N THR A 20 -7.97 20.38 33.79
CA THR A 20 -7.15 19.82 32.71
C THR A 20 -7.80 18.55 32.19
N PHE A 21 -8.14 18.55 30.91
CA PHE A 21 -8.60 17.34 30.21
C PHE A 21 -7.43 16.79 29.40
N GLN A 22 -7.08 15.54 29.66
CA GLN A 22 -6.10 14.81 28.88
C GLN A 22 -6.82 13.73 28.08
N VAL A 23 -6.59 13.71 26.77
CA VAL A 23 -7.15 12.71 25.86
C VAL A 23 -6.00 12.03 25.14
N TRP A 24 -5.97 10.71 25.23
CA TRP A 24 -5.07 9.89 24.43
C TRP A 24 -5.80 9.47 23.16
N ILE A 25 -5.25 9.85 22.00
CA ILE A 25 -5.83 9.53 20.69
C ILE A 25 -4.91 8.52 20.00
N GLN A 26 -5.48 7.37 19.63
CA GLN A 26 -4.88 6.45 18.67
C GLN A 26 -5.68 6.56 17.38
N ALA A 27 -5.04 7.00 16.30
CA ALA A 27 -5.66 7.14 15.00
C ALA A 27 -5.07 6.12 14.03
N GLU A 28 -5.92 5.55 13.18
CA GLU A 28 -5.51 4.72 12.06
C GLU A 28 -5.02 5.58 10.89
N VAL A 29 -4.41 4.94 9.89
CA VAL A 29 -3.93 5.61 8.69
C VAL A 29 -5.10 6.35 8.02
N PRO A 30 -5.02 7.68 7.88
CA PRO A 30 -6.10 8.47 7.32
C PRO A 30 -6.25 8.19 5.81
N HIS A 31 -7.50 8.05 5.36
CA HIS A 31 -7.84 7.90 3.95
C HIS A 31 -8.07 9.28 3.32
N GLY A 32 -7.55 9.53 2.11
CA GLY A 32 -7.80 10.77 1.36
C GLY A 32 -6.83 11.93 1.63
N VAL A 33 -5.83 11.73 2.48
CA VAL A 33 -4.66 12.63 2.58
C VAL A 33 -3.48 12.02 1.83
N ALA A 34 -2.46 12.84 1.51
CA ALA A 34 -1.22 12.36 0.91
C ALA A 34 -0.43 11.50 1.91
N TRP A 35 -0.83 10.22 2.02
CA TRP A 35 -0.13 9.21 2.80
C TRP A 35 0.86 8.47 1.89
N ASP A 36 2.13 8.56 2.24
CA ASP A 36 3.18 7.80 1.56
C ASP A 36 3.28 6.41 2.20
N SER A 37 2.50 5.45 1.65
CA SER A 37 2.51 4.07 2.13
C SER A 37 3.91 3.45 2.05
N LYS A 38 4.65 3.72 0.97
CA LYS A 38 5.96 3.12 0.74
C LYS A 38 6.96 3.53 1.80
N LYS A 39 6.95 4.81 2.19
CA LYS A 39 7.83 5.32 3.26
C LYS A 39 7.57 4.65 4.61
N HIS A 40 6.33 4.28 4.91
CA HIS A 40 5.95 3.76 6.23
C HIS A 40 5.96 2.23 6.30
N THR A 41 5.69 1.54 5.19
CA THR A 41 5.54 0.07 5.17
C THR A 41 6.54 -0.63 4.25
N GLY A 42 7.22 0.11 3.36
CA GLY A 42 8.01 -0.45 2.27
C GLY A 42 7.19 -0.82 1.03
N TYR A 43 5.86 -0.70 1.08
CA TYR A 43 4.95 -1.18 0.02
C TYR A 43 4.00 -0.09 -0.50
N VAL A 44 3.63 -0.18 -1.77
CA VAL A 44 2.60 0.67 -2.40
C VAL A 44 1.25 -0.04 -2.50
N GLY A 45 0.18 0.72 -2.33
CA GLY A 45 -1.19 0.22 -2.47
C GLY A 45 -1.69 0.25 -3.92
N LEU A 46 -2.84 -0.39 -4.15
CA LEU A 46 -3.60 -0.26 -5.39
C LEU A 46 -4.67 0.83 -5.25
N LYS A 47 -4.88 1.62 -6.31
CA LYS A 47 -5.97 2.59 -6.36
C LYS A 47 -7.30 1.84 -6.40
N ASN A 48 -8.17 2.12 -5.44
CA ASN A 48 -9.53 1.60 -5.45
C ASN A 48 -10.35 2.37 -6.50
N GLN A 49 -10.72 1.71 -7.60
CA GLN A 49 -11.58 2.28 -8.64
C GLN A 49 -13.07 2.02 -8.34
N GLY A 50 -13.42 1.84 -7.06
CA GLY A 50 -14.77 1.61 -6.58
C GLY A 50 -15.11 0.12 -6.50
N ALA A 51 -15.45 -0.50 -7.63
CA ALA A 51 -15.98 -1.87 -7.68
C ALA A 51 -14.92 -2.98 -7.74
N THR A 52 -13.63 -2.64 -7.67
CA THR A 52 -12.51 -3.57 -7.86
C THR A 52 -11.78 -3.93 -6.57
N CYS A 53 -12.36 -3.63 -5.40
CA CYS A 53 -11.70 -3.88 -4.11
C CYS A 53 -11.32 -5.35 -3.88
N TYR A 54 -12.16 -6.29 -4.34
CA TYR A 54 -11.85 -7.73 -4.29
C TYR A 54 -10.65 -8.09 -5.16
N MET A 55 -10.54 -7.47 -6.35
CA MET A 55 -9.39 -7.67 -7.26
C MET A 55 -8.12 -7.11 -6.65
N ASN A 56 -8.20 -5.94 -6.00
CA ASN A 56 -7.04 -5.33 -5.38
C ASN A 56 -6.43 -6.23 -4.29
N SER A 57 -7.27 -6.78 -3.41
CA SER A 57 -6.82 -7.70 -2.36
C SER A 57 -6.26 -9.01 -2.95
N LEU A 58 -6.89 -9.54 -4.01
CA LEU A 58 -6.39 -10.73 -4.70
C LEU A 58 -5.02 -10.46 -5.34
N LEU A 59 -4.86 -9.36 -6.08
CA LEU A 59 -3.61 -9.02 -6.75
C LEU A 59 -2.47 -8.77 -5.78
N GLN A 60 -2.73 -8.11 -4.64
CA GLN A 60 -1.73 -7.97 -3.58
C GLN A 60 -1.31 -9.34 -3.03
N THR A 61 -2.26 -10.24 -2.80
CA THR A 61 -1.98 -11.61 -2.33
C THR A 61 -1.12 -12.39 -3.33
N LEU A 62 -1.45 -12.31 -4.63
CA LEU A 62 -0.69 -12.96 -5.69
C LEU A 62 0.71 -12.34 -5.84
N PHE A 63 0.84 -11.00 -5.73
CA PHE A 63 2.10 -10.29 -5.80
C PHE A 63 3.07 -10.68 -4.67
N PHE A 64 2.56 -10.85 -3.45
CA PHE A 64 3.36 -11.29 -2.31
C PHE A 64 3.70 -12.78 -2.32
N THR A 65 3.11 -13.55 -3.24
CA THR A 65 3.53 -14.92 -3.51
C THR A 65 4.74 -14.88 -4.44
N ASN A 66 5.95 -14.77 -3.87
CA ASN A 66 7.18 -14.51 -4.62
C ASN A 66 7.41 -15.49 -5.79
N GLU A 67 7.19 -16.79 -5.58
CA GLU A 67 7.34 -17.81 -6.65
C GLU A 67 6.40 -17.56 -7.82
N LEU A 68 5.14 -17.21 -7.54
CA LEU A 68 4.17 -16.85 -8.56
C LEU A 68 4.59 -15.58 -9.29
N ARG A 69 5.05 -14.56 -8.56
CA ARG A 69 5.57 -13.32 -9.16
C ARG A 69 6.73 -13.61 -10.12
N HIS A 70 7.67 -14.47 -9.73
CA HIS A 70 8.76 -14.89 -10.61
C HIS A 70 8.25 -15.65 -11.83
N ALA A 71 7.31 -16.58 -11.67
CA ALA A 71 6.72 -17.30 -12.79
C ALA A 71 6.00 -16.37 -13.77
N VAL A 72 5.29 -15.35 -13.25
CA VAL A 72 4.59 -14.35 -14.05
C VAL A 72 5.56 -13.53 -14.90
N TYR A 73 6.70 -13.11 -14.34
CA TYR A 73 7.73 -12.39 -15.09
C TYR A 73 8.43 -13.23 -16.18
N MET A 74 8.37 -14.56 -16.09
CA MET A 74 8.98 -15.47 -17.07
C MET A 74 8.02 -15.88 -18.19
N MET A 75 6.76 -15.41 -18.18
CA MET A 75 5.81 -15.71 -19.24
C MET A 75 6.21 -15.01 -20.55
N PRO A 76 6.19 -15.73 -21.70
CA PRO A 76 6.51 -15.14 -23.00
C PRO A 76 5.34 -14.28 -23.48
N THR A 77 5.47 -12.97 -23.34
CA THR A 77 4.44 -11.97 -23.67
C THR A 77 4.91 -10.97 -24.72
N GLU A 78 6.04 -11.21 -25.39
CA GLU A 78 6.63 -10.24 -26.32
C GLU A 78 5.77 -9.96 -27.57
N ASP A 79 4.99 -10.96 -28.01
CA ASP A 79 4.13 -10.89 -29.19
C ASP A 79 2.65 -10.64 -28.85
N ASP A 80 2.35 -10.44 -27.57
CA ASP A 80 0.98 -10.31 -27.08
C ASP A 80 0.39 -8.92 -27.36
N ASP A 81 -0.91 -8.86 -27.67
CA ASP A 81 -1.67 -7.61 -27.77
C ASP A 81 -1.84 -7.00 -26.35
N PRO A 82 -1.29 -5.80 -26.08
CA PRO A 82 -1.38 -5.17 -24.76
C PRO A 82 -2.81 -4.92 -24.28
N ALA A 83 -3.77 -4.78 -25.20
CA ALA A 83 -5.17 -4.56 -24.84
C ALA A 83 -5.93 -5.85 -24.48
N LYS A 84 -5.33 -7.03 -24.74
CA LYS A 84 -6.01 -8.33 -24.62
C LYS A 84 -5.25 -9.35 -23.79
N SER A 85 -3.95 -9.16 -23.57
CA SER A 85 -3.13 -10.10 -22.82
C SER A 85 -3.23 -9.87 -21.32
N ILE A 86 -3.82 -10.85 -20.64
CA ILE A 86 -3.86 -10.92 -19.17
C ILE A 86 -2.45 -11.16 -18.60
N PRO A 87 -1.62 -12.08 -19.14
CA PRO A 87 -0.24 -12.26 -18.70
C PRO A 87 0.56 -10.97 -18.72
N LEU A 88 0.48 -10.21 -19.81
CA LEU A 88 1.18 -8.93 -19.95
C LEU A 88 0.68 -7.93 -18.90
N ALA A 89 -0.64 -7.74 -18.77
CA ALA A 89 -1.22 -6.85 -17.76
C ALA A 89 -0.81 -7.20 -16.31
N LEU A 90 -0.68 -8.50 -15.99
CA LEU A 90 -0.19 -8.94 -14.67
C LEU A 90 1.29 -8.59 -14.46
N GLN A 91 2.12 -8.74 -15.48
CA GLN A 91 3.53 -8.34 -15.42
C GLN A 91 3.65 -6.83 -15.15
N GLU A 92 2.83 -5.99 -15.81
CA GLU A 92 2.83 -4.53 -15.60
C GLU A 92 2.44 -4.18 -14.17
N VAL A 93 1.33 -4.74 -13.67
CA VAL A 93 0.85 -4.46 -12.31
C VAL A 93 1.88 -4.91 -11.27
N PHE A 94 2.51 -6.07 -11.44
CA PHE A 94 3.53 -6.54 -10.52
C PHE A 94 4.79 -5.69 -10.57
N TYR A 95 5.21 -5.27 -11.77
CA TYR A 95 6.34 -4.37 -11.95
C TYR A 95 6.10 -3.03 -11.24
N ASP A 96 4.93 -2.43 -11.43
CA ASP A 96 4.56 -1.18 -10.81
C ASP A 96 4.44 -1.32 -9.28
N LEU A 97 3.89 -2.43 -8.77
CA LEU A 97 3.84 -2.69 -7.33
C LEU A 97 5.22 -2.81 -6.69
N GLN A 98 6.22 -3.26 -7.45
CA GLN A 98 7.59 -3.42 -6.97
C GLN A 98 8.39 -2.11 -7.03
N HIS A 99 8.19 -1.28 -8.06
CA HIS A 99 9.06 -0.14 -8.33
C HIS A 99 8.40 1.23 -8.11
N SER A 100 7.08 1.34 -8.24
CA SER A 100 6.38 2.62 -8.11
C SER A 100 6.51 3.17 -6.68
N ASP A 101 6.54 4.50 -6.56
CA ASP A 101 6.38 5.23 -5.30
C ASP A 101 4.94 5.73 -5.11
N LYS A 102 4.07 5.48 -6.08
CA LYS A 102 2.68 5.94 -6.11
C LYS A 102 1.71 4.76 -6.18
N PRO A 103 0.47 4.93 -5.68
CA PRO A 103 -0.55 3.89 -5.79
C PRO A 103 -0.79 3.48 -7.25
N VAL A 104 -0.79 2.17 -7.50
CA VAL A 104 -0.89 1.59 -8.85
C VAL A 104 -2.36 1.50 -9.26
N ALA A 105 -2.69 1.97 -10.46
CA ALA A 105 -4.05 1.88 -10.99
C ALA A 105 -4.19 0.62 -11.85
N LEU A 106 -5.33 -0.08 -11.74
CA LEU A 106 -5.66 -1.19 -12.65
C LEU A 106 -6.14 -0.74 -14.04
N LEU A 107 -6.18 0.57 -14.30
CA LEU A 107 -6.57 1.06 -15.62
C LEU A 107 -5.40 0.84 -16.57
N MET A 108 -5.60 -0.02 -17.55
CA MET A 108 -4.78 -0.28 -18.73
C MET A 108 -3.86 0.90 -19.06
N LEU A 109 -2.58 0.78 -18.70
CA LEU A 109 -1.60 1.82 -18.96
C LEU A 109 -1.27 1.88 -20.46
N PRO A 110 -0.83 3.04 -20.98
CA PRO A 110 -0.20 3.12 -22.30
C PRO A 110 1.04 2.20 -22.36
N PRO A 111 1.43 1.73 -23.56
CA PRO A 111 2.41 0.66 -23.70
C PRO A 111 3.72 1.00 -22.99
N LEU A 112 4.14 0.10 -22.09
CA LEU A 112 5.47 0.12 -21.49
C LEU A 112 6.55 0.02 -22.59
N PRO A 113 7.77 0.51 -22.32
CA PRO A 113 8.91 0.18 -23.16
C PRO A 113 9.14 -1.34 -23.16
N PRO A 114 9.63 -1.90 -24.29
CA PRO A 114 9.78 -3.34 -24.44
C PRO A 114 10.66 -3.95 -23.34
N PRO A 115 10.46 -5.23 -22.97
CA PRO A 115 11.22 -5.91 -21.90
C PRO A 115 12.74 -5.82 -22.06
N SER A 116 13.23 -5.69 -23.29
CA SER A 116 14.64 -5.46 -23.64
C SER A 116 15.22 -4.11 -23.17
N ALA A 117 14.36 -3.14 -22.86
CA ALA A 117 14.72 -1.83 -22.30
C ALA A 117 14.68 -1.82 -20.76
N LEU A 118 14.14 -2.86 -20.12
CA LEU A 118 14.27 -3.08 -18.68
C LEU A 118 15.63 -3.71 -18.45
N ALA A 119 16.57 -2.92 -17.94
CA ALA A 119 17.93 -3.39 -17.64
C ALA A 119 17.87 -4.68 -16.81
N PRO A 120 18.77 -5.66 -17.03
CA PRO A 120 18.85 -6.85 -16.20
C PRO A 120 19.15 -6.40 -14.77
N GLN A 121 18.15 -6.42 -13.89
CA GLN A 121 18.33 -6.26 -12.45
C GLN A 121 18.92 -7.56 -11.87
N THR A 122 20.04 -8.01 -12.42
CA THR A 122 20.92 -8.99 -11.79
C THR A 122 21.74 -8.24 -10.76
N SER A 123 21.27 -8.21 -9.51
CA SER A 123 22.04 -8.04 -8.25
C SER A 123 21.27 -7.32 -7.13
N TYR A 124 19.96 -7.52 -6.98
CA TYR A 124 19.38 -7.38 -5.64
C TYR A 124 19.33 -8.76 -4.99
N LEU A 125 20.44 -9.03 -4.32
CA LEU A 125 20.58 -10.03 -3.28
C LEU A 125 19.36 -9.91 -2.35
N PHE A 126 18.51 -10.94 -2.31
CA PHE A 126 17.56 -11.09 -1.22
C PHE A 126 18.36 -11.04 0.09
N PRO A 127 17.98 -10.22 1.09
CA PRO A 127 18.52 -10.44 2.42
C PRO A 127 18.07 -11.84 2.87
N PRO A 128 18.97 -12.67 3.43
CA PRO A 128 18.58 -13.97 3.95
C PRO A 128 17.58 -13.76 5.09
N ASP A 129 16.50 -14.54 5.09
CA ASP A 129 15.54 -14.60 6.18
C ASP A 129 16.29 -14.80 7.50
N SER A 130 16.18 -13.83 8.40
CA SER A 130 16.71 -13.91 9.75
C SER A 130 15.86 -14.90 10.55
N GLY A 131 16.42 -16.09 10.75
CA GLY A 131 16.06 -17.00 11.85
C GLY A 131 16.63 -16.57 13.19
#